data_AF-A0A0S8KWC1-F1
#
_entry.id   AF-A0A0S8KWC1-F1
#
_cell.length_a   1.000
_cell.length_b   1.000
_cell.length_c   1.000
_cell.angle_alpha   90.00
_cell.angle_beta   90.00
_cell.angle_gamma   90.00
#
_symmetry.space_group_name_H-M   'P 1'
#
loop_
_entity.id
_entity.type
_entity.pdbx_description
1 polymer ?
#
loop_
_entity_poly.entity_id
_entity_poly.type
_entity_poly.pdbx_seq_one_letter_code
_entity_poly.pdbx_strand_id
1 'polypeptide(L)'
;MTRDFIQTAKCPNCGTHVPAETPIRHWIRTCPKLDSSSKGAAIVCFDSDILVHKYLTHTDKKGTRDVQALMFIEAKSHANHEVRMSDSQRDTLGILNQLLRNRRRNIYKSLRRRQVTYCPNKVYSSLNKKNVWLRGFGGHLLELSNNDPDDSNWMRWDGMHLITQSELIKLLRFETDPDTMRPISWRRHHKEKPMPLLPYPNIF
;
A
#
# COMPACT_ATOMS: atom_id res chain seq x y z
N MET A 1 18.87 -6.97 3.38
CA MET A 1 19.85 -5.86 3.33
C MET A 1 19.09 -4.55 3.38
N THR A 2 18.68 -4.13 4.57
CA THR A 2 18.28 -2.75 4.88
C THR A 2 19.39 -2.24 5.77
N ARG A 3 20.36 -1.56 5.16
CA ARG A 3 21.40 -0.87 5.89
C ARG A 3 20.82 0.44 6.39
N ASP A 4 21.17 0.82 7.60
CA ASP A 4 21.44 2.23 7.89
C ASP A 4 22.62 2.64 6.98
N PHE A 5 22.29 3.13 5.79
CA PHE A 5 23.23 3.89 4.99
C PHE A 5 23.06 5.37 5.33
N ILE A 6 23.37 5.72 6.57
CA ILE A 6 23.87 7.08 6.81
C ILE A 6 25.34 7.11 6.35
N GLN A 7 25.60 6.80 5.08
CA GLN A 7 26.77 7.37 4.44
C GLN A 7 26.42 8.85 4.28
N THR A 8 26.95 9.73 5.12
CA THR A 8 26.82 11.16 4.80
C THR A 8 27.82 11.48 3.70
N ALA A 9 27.35 12.04 2.59
CA ALA A 9 28.20 12.62 1.58
C ALA A 9 28.34 14.12 1.87
N LYS A 10 29.53 14.68 1.68
CA LYS A 10 29.73 16.12 1.78
C LYS A 10 29.29 16.76 0.46
N CYS A 11 28.33 17.69 0.51
CA CYS A 11 27.94 18.46 -0.67
C CYS A 11 29.17 19.20 -1.23
N PRO A 12 29.55 19.01 -2.51
CA PRO A 12 30.76 19.63 -3.07
C PRO A 12 30.63 21.15 -3.22
N ASN A 13 29.41 21.71 -3.19
CA ASN A 13 29.17 23.14 -3.33
C ASN A 13 29.18 23.90 -2.00
N CYS A 14 28.57 23.34 -0.95
CA CYS A 14 28.39 24.04 0.34
C CYS A 14 28.98 23.32 1.56
N GLY A 15 29.53 22.11 1.39
CA GLY A 15 30.16 21.35 2.47
C GLY A 15 29.20 20.72 3.48
N THR A 16 27.88 20.90 3.32
CA THR A 16 26.86 20.29 4.19
C THR A 16 26.86 18.77 4.04
N HIS A 17 26.78 18.05 5.17
CA HIS A 17 26.57 16.60 5.17
C HIS A 17 25.15 16.31 4.71
N VAL A 18 25.02 15.63 3.57
CA VAL A 18 23.76 15.15 3.02
C VAL A 18 23.69 13.64 3.14
N PRO A 19 22.50 13.04 3.36
CA PRO A 19 22.35 11.58 3.31
C PRO A 19 22.85 11.03 1.97
N ALA A 20 23.46 9.86 1.95
CA ALA A 20 23.85 9.17 0.74
C ALA A 20 22.58 8.85 -0.04
N GLU A 21 22.38 9.64 -1.08
CA GLU A 21 21.29 9.48 -2.02
C GLU A 21 21.80 8.72 -3.25
N THR A 22 20.93 7.95 -3.89
CA THR A 22 21.28 7.33 -5.18
C THR A 22 21.55 8.42 -6.22
N PRO A 23 22.39 8.17 -7.25
CA PRO A 23 22.68 9.17 -8.28
C PRO A 23 21.43 9.78 -8.93
N ILE A 24 20.37 8.99 -9.11
CA ILE A 24 19.10 9.46 -9.64
C ILE A 24 18.35 10.39 -8.68
N ARG A 25 18.38 10.12 -7.38
CA ARG A 25 17.79 11.00 -6.35
C ARG A 25 18.52 12.33 -6.27
N HIS A 26 19.85 12.28 -6.30
CA HIS A 26 20.66 13.49 -6.40
C HIS A 26 20.24 14.33 -7.60
N TRP A 27 20.22 13.71 -8.79
CA TRP A 27 19.86 14.39 -10.02
C TRP A 27 18.45 14.99 -9.96
N ILE A 28 17.44 14.25 -9.49
CA ILE A 28 16.07 14.78 -9.33
C ILE A 28 16.07 16.02 -8.44
N ARG A 29 16.75 15.97 -7.29
CA ARG A 29 16.80 17.05 -6.31
C ARG A 29 17.53 18.28 -6.85
N THR A 30 18.62 18.10 -7.59
CA THR A 30 19.46 19.19 -8.08
C THR A 30 19.06 19.72 -9.46
N CYS A 31 18.20 19.02 -10.20
CA CYS A 31 17.80 19.44 -11.54
C CYS A 31 16.97 20.73 -11.48
N PRO A 32 17.48 21.87 -12.00
CA PRO A 32 16.79 23.17 -11.89
C PRO A 32 15.43 23.20 -12.60
N LYS A 33 15.20 22.26 -13.53
CA LYS A 33 13.95 22.14 -14.29
C LYS A 33 12.83 21.43 -13.52
N LEU A 34 13.13 20.80 -12.39
CA LEU A 34 12.19 19.95 -11.65
C LEU A 34 11.53 20.64 -10.44
N ASP A 35 11.63 21.98 -10.32
CA ASP A 35 11.08 22.80 -9.22
C ASP A 35 11.02 22.08 -7.87
N SER A 36 12.18 21.58 -7.42
CA SER A 36 12.34 20.90 -6.14
C SER A 36 12.39 21.88 -4.95
N SER A 37 11.98 23.14 -5.15
CA SER A 37 12.14 24.22 -4.18
C SER A 37 10.95 24.33 -3.21
N SER A 38 11.24 24.69 -1.95
CA SER A 38 10.26 24.78 -0.85
C SER A 38 9.22 25.90 -0.98
N LYS A 39 9.17 26.61 -2.11
CA LYS A 39 8.30 27.79 -2.33
C LYS A 39 7.19 27.55 -3.37
N GLY A 40 6.98 26.31 -3.82
CA GLY A 40 6.00 25.96 -4.87
C GLY A 40 5.45 24.54 -4.83
N ALA A 41 4.91 24.06 -5.96
CA ALA A 41 4.39 22.69 -6.16
C ALA A 41 5.54 21.68 -6.32
N ALA A 42 6.26 21.44 -5.23
CA ALA A 42 7.48 20.65 -5.26
C ALA A 42 7.22 19.16 -5.54
N ILE A 43 8.15 18.54 -6.28
CA ILE A 43 8.15 17.10 -6.50
C ILE A 43 8.45 16.37 -5.19
N VAL A 44 7.51 15.53 -4.76
CA VAL A 44 7.70 14.64 -3.61
C VAL A 44 8.27 13.31 -4.11
N CYS A 45 9.46 12.94 -3.64
CA CYS A 45 10.03 11.62 -3.85
C CYS A 45 9.75 10.74 -2.64
N PHE A 46 9.29 9.52 -2.90
CA PHE A 46 8.97 8.52 -1.89
C PHE A 46 9.62 7.20 -2.30
N ASP A 47 10.41 6.60 -1.40
CA ASP A 47 10.93 5.26 -1.66
C ASP A 47 9.82 4.24 -1.48
N SER A 48 9.86 3.21 -2.32
CA SER A 48 9.01 2.05 -2.17
C SER A 48 9.81 0.96 -1.47
N ASP A 49 9.59 0.72 -0.18
CA ASP A 49 10.33 -0.32 0.53
C ASP A 49 9.95 -1.73 0.05
N ILE A 50 8.67 -2.09 0.14
CA ILE A 50 8.23 -3.46 -0.12
C ILE A 50 6.93 -3.48 -0.94
N LEU A 51 6.99 -4.11 -2.12
CA LEU A 51 5.80 -4.50 -2.89
C LEU A 51 5.57 -6.01 -2.78
N VAL A 52 4.56 -6.41 -2.02
CA VAL A 52 4.19 -7.81 -1.82
C VAL A 52 3.19 -8.23 -2.89
N HIS A 53 3.58 -9.18 -3.72
CA HIS A 53 2.71 -9.80 -4.72
C HIS A 53 2.59 -11.30 -4.46
N LYS A 54 1.36 -11.82 -4.46
CA LYS A 54 1.08 -13.24 -4.28
C LYS A 54 0.17 -13.77 -5.38
N TYR A 55 0.64 -14.81 -6.05
CA TYR A 55 -0.20 -15.62 -6.93
C TYR A 55 -1.11 -16.51 -6.09
N LEU A 56 -2.42 -16.45 -6.33
CA LEU A 56 -3.39 -17.31 -5.68
C LEU A 56 -4.27 -17.97 -6.73
N THR A 57 -4.61 -19.22 -6.48
CA THR A 57 -5.66 -19.92 -7.20
C THR A 57 -6.75 -20.24 -6.21
N HIS A 58 -7.97 -19.78 -6.49
CA HIS A 58 -9.11 -19.99 -5.61
C HIS A 58 -10.15 -20.85 -6.31
N THR A 59 -10.46 -21.99 -5.71
CA THR A 59 -11.50 -22.92 -6.17
C THR A 59 -12.73 -22.75 -5.30
N ASP A 60 -13.87 -22.46 -5.93
CA ASP A 60 -15.18 -22.42 -5.28
C ASP A 60 -16.20 -23.28 -6.05
N LYS A 61 -17.44 -23.33 -5.58
CA LYS A 61 -18.53 -24.09 -6.23
C LYS A 61 -18.79 -23.68 -7.70
N LYS A 62 -18.29 -22.52 -8.15
CA LYS A 62 -18.41 -22.01 -9.52
C LYS A 62 -17.11 -22.19 -10.32
N GLY A 63 -16.20 -23.02 -9.83
CA GLY A 63 -14.94 -23.37 -10.47
C GLY A 63 -13.73 -22.60 -9.96
N THR A 64 -12.59 -22.90 -10.58
CA THR A 64 -11.28 -22.35 -10.24
C THR A 64 -11.07 -20.99 -10.91
N ARG A 65 -10.48 -20.04 -10.19
CA ARG A 65 -10.04 -18.75 -10.73
C ARG A 65 -8.66 -18.36 -10.21
N ASP A 66 -7.88 -17.72 -11.08
CA ASP A 66 -6.63 -17.10 -10.67
C ASP A 66 -6.90 -15.70 -10.14
N VAL A 67 -6.50 -15.50 -8.89
CA VAL A 67 -6.57 -14.24 -8.18
C VAL A 67 -5.15 -13.89 -7.78
N GLN A 68 -4.68 -12.72 -8.14
CA GLN A 68 -3.42 -12.19 -7.65
C GLN A 68 -3.72 -11.18 -6.56
N ALA A 69 -2.89 -11.16 -5.54
CA ALA A 69 -2.97 -10.20 -4.44
C ALA A 69 -1.75 -9.29 -4.48
N LEU A 70 -1.97 -8.00 -4.26
CA LEU A 70 -0.91 -6.98 -4.27
C LEU A 70 -1.07 -6.06 -3.06
N MET A 71 0.02 -5.80 -2.35
CA MET A 71 0.06 -4.88 -1.22
C MET A 71 1.38 -4.14 -1.22
N PHE A 72 1.33 -2.84 -0.99
CA PHE A 72 2.49 -2.00 -0.79
C PHE A 72 2.71 -1.80 0.72
N ILE A 73 3.97 -1.86 1.17
CA ILE A 73 4.36 -1.64 2.56
C ILE A 73 5.57 -0.71 2.58
N GLU A 74 5.42 0.40 3.29
CA GLU A 74 6.52 1.23 3.77
C GLU A 74 6.96 0.69 5.13
N ALA A 75 8.24 0.40 5.31
CA ALA A 75 8.78 -0.13 6.56
C ALA A 75 9.69 0.91 7.23
N LYS A 76 9.47 1.15 8.53
CA LYS A 76 10.28 2.06 9.34
C LYS A 76 10.89 1.31 10.51
N SER A 77 12.18 1.02 10.39
CA SER A 77 13.02 0.50 11.47
C SER A 77 13.41 1.62 12.45
N HIS A 78 13.73 1.24 13.69
CA HIS A 78 14.04 2.18 14.77
C HIS A 78 12.97 3.27 14.97
N ALA A 79 11.71 2.94 14.66
CA ALA A 79 10.61 3.84 14.89
C ALA A 79 10.51 4.12 16.39
N ASN A 80 10.34 5.39 16.75
CA ASN A 80 9.99 5.79 18.09
C ASN A 80 8.58 6.40 18.07
N HIS A 81 7.91 6.49 19.22
CA HIS A 81 6.54 6.97 19.27
C HIS A 81 6.38 8.45 18.86
N GLU A 82 7.49 9.19 18.74
CA GLU A 82 7.53 10.64 18.50
C GLU A 82 7.80 11.00 17.03
N VAL A 83 8.57 10.18 16.32
CA VAL A 83 8.93 10.36 14.92
C VAL A 83 7.78 9.86 14.06
N ARG A 84 6.97 10.81 13.61
CA ARG A 84 5.89 10.56 12.66
C ARG A 84 6.41 10.78 11.24
N MET A 85 5.87 10.04 10.28
CA MET A 85 6.08 10.36 8.86
C MET A 85 5.73 11.83 8.60
N SER A 86 6.47 12.47 7.70
CA SER A 86 6.16 13.83 7.26
C SER A 86 4.75 13.88 6.68
N ASP A 87 4.12 15.05 6.71
CA ASP A 87 2.77 15.20 6.16
C ASP A 87 2.73 14.88 4.65
N SER A 88 3.80 15.20 3.91
CA SER A 88 3.95 14.84 2.50
C SER A 88 4.05 13.33 2.26
N GLN A 89 4.79 12.59 3.09
CA GLN A 89 4.85 11.13 3.03
C GLN A 89 3.49 10.51 3.39
N ARG A 90 2.82 11.05 4.41
CA ARG A 90 1.50 10.59 4.84
C ARG A 90 0.45 10.79 3.75
N ASP A 91 0.47 11.94 3.09
CA ASP A 91 -0.41 12.23 1.97
C ASP A 91 -0.13 11.34 0.77
N THR A 92 1.15 11.20 0.38
CA THR A 92 1.58 10.33 -0.72
C THR A 92 1.17 8.88 -0.49
N LEU A 93 1.42 8.34 0.71
CA LEU A 93 0.99 6.99 1.08
C LEU A 93 -0.53 6.89 1.09
N GLY A 94 -1.24 7.92 1.55
CA GLY A 94 -2.71 8.00 1.50
C GLY A 94 -3.27 7.97 0.08
N ILE A 95 -2.61 8.65 -0.88
CA ILE A 95 -2.96 8.64 -2.30
C ILE A 95 -2.68 7.25 -2.90
N LEU A 96 -1.48 6.69 -2.69
CA LEU A 96 -1.13 5.34 -3.13
C LEU A 96 -2.12 4.30 -2.60
N ASN A 97 -2.49 4.45 -1.33
CA ASN A 97 -3.46 3.60 -0.68
C ASN A 97 -4.83 3.66 -1.37
N GLN A 98 -5.29 4.85 -1.78
CA GLN A 98 -6.53 4.99 -2.55
C GLN A 98 -6.42 4.38 -3.95
N LEU A 99 -5.31 4.60 -4.65
CA LEU A 99 -5.08 4.09 -6.01
C LEU A 99 -4.98 2.56 -6.05
N LEU A 100 -4.23 1.96 -5.13
CA LEU A 100 -3.99 0.52 -5.11
C LEU A 100 -5.19 -0.27 -4.56
N ARG A 101 -6.13 0.39 -3.88
CA ARG A 101 -7.34 -0.28 -3.37
C ARG A 101 -8.40 -0.43 -4.46
N ASN A 102 -8.61 -1.68 -4.87
CA ASN A 102 -9.71 -2.05 -5.76
C ASN A 102 -10.72 -3.02 -5.10
N ARG A 103 -10.77 -3.05 -3.76
CA ARG A 103 -11.64 -3.92 -2.96
C ARG A 103 -13.00 -3.27 -2.75
N ARG A 104 -14.10 -4.03 -2.95
CA ARG A 104 -15.50 -3.58 -2.78
C ARG A 104 -15.67 -2.69 -1.54
N ARG A 105 -16.52 -1.65 -1.66
CA ARG A 105 -17.00 -0.78 -0.58
C ARG A 105 -17.12 -1.57 0.73
N ASN A 106 -16.36 -1.12 1.74
CA ASN A 106 -16.53 -1.57 3.10
C ASN A 106 -18.01 -1.38 3.50
N ILE A 107 -18.65 -2.43 4.03
CA ILE A 107 -20.03 -2.43 4.51
C ILE A 107 -20.27 -1.27 5.50
N TYR A 108 -19.21 -0.88 6.23
CA TYR A 108 -19.25 0.20 7.22
C TYR A 108 -19.24 1.63 6.64
N LYS A 109 -19.32 1.83 5.32
CA LYS A 109 -19.39 3.16 4.65
C LYS A 109 -18.40 4.20 5.20
N SER A 110 -17.22 3.78 5.68
CA SER A 110 -16.29 4.69 6.35
C SER A 110 -15.77 5.72 5.35
N LEU A 111 -16.12 6.99 5.56
CA LEU A 111 -15.75 8.11 4.69
C LEU A 111 -14.24 8.24 4.46
N ARG A 112 -13.42 7.74 5.39
CA ARG A 112 -11.95 7.83 5.37
C ARG A 112 -11.23 6.79 4.51
N ARG A 113 -11.93 5.79 3.95
CA ARG A 113 -11.32 4.69 3.17
C ARG A 113 -12.10 4.45 1.87
N ARG A 114 -12.33 5.52 1.10
CA ARG A 114 -13.08 5.45 -0.16
C ARG A 114 -12.27 4.64 -1.18
N GLN A 115 -12.89 3.57 -1.69
CA GLN A 115 -12.41 2.83 -2.86
C GLN A 115 -12.50 3.74 -4.09
N VAL A 116 -11.50 3.69 -4.97
CA VAL A 116 -11.64 4.26 -6.31
C VAL A 116 -12.57 3.37 -7.12
N THR A 117 -13.70 3.91 -7.54
CA THR A 117 -14.80 3.19 -8.20
C THR A 117 -14.41 2.54 -9.53
N TYR A 118 -13.22 2.86 -10.07
CA TYR A 118 -12.77 2.48 -11.41
C TYR A 118 -11.44 1.73 -11.44
N CYS A 119 -10.87 1.33 -10.31
CA CYS A 119 -9.62 0.57 -10.35
C CYS A 119 -9.83 -0.80 -11.01
N PRO A 120 -8.99 -1.18 -11.98
CA PRO A 120 -9.15 -2.44 -12.70
C PRO A 120 -9.00 -3.60 -11.72
N ASN A 121 -9.99 -4.50 -11.74
CA ASN A 121 -9.96 -5.76 -11.00
C ASN A 121 -9.49 -6.92 -11.88
N LYS A 122 -9.19 -6.65 -13.15
CA LYS A 122 -8.56 -7.57 -14.10
C LYS A 122 -7.32 -6.90 -14.69
N VAL A 123 -6.22 -7.63 -14.70
CA VAL A 123 -4.95 -7.19 -15.29
C VAL A 123 -4.38 -8.31 -16.15
N TYR A 124 -3.60 -7.97 -17.18
CA TYR A 124 -2.92 -8.98 -17.98
C TYR A 124 -1.68 -9.49 -17.23
N SER A 125 -1.65 -10.78 -16.91
CA SER A 125 -0.46 -11.42 -16.34
C SER A 125 0.50 -11.79 -17.47
N SER A 126 1.63 -11.09 -17.57
CA SER A 126 2.67 -11.39 -18.56
C SER A 126 3.26 -12.80 -18.42
N LEU A 127 3.26 -13.35 -17.20
CA LEU A 127 3.69 -14.72 -16.92
C LEU A 127 2.65 -15.74 -17.39
N ASN A 128 1.37 -15.53 -17.07
CA ASN A 128 0.30 -16.49 -17.38
C ASN A 128 -0.31 -16.28 -18.78
N LYS A 129 0.15 -15.25 -19.51
CA LYS A 129 -0.34 -14.82 -20.82
C LYS A 129 -1.86 -14.65 -20.91
N LYS A 130 -2.50 -14.28 -19.80
CA LYS A 130 -3.96 -14.15 -19.70
C LYS A 130 -4.37 -13.05 -18.73
N ASN A 131 -5.61 -12.59 -18.87
CA ASN A 131 -6.23 -11.70 -17.89
C ASN A 131 -6.51 -12.47 -16.59
N VAL A 132 -6.00 -11.95 -15.48
CA VAL A 132 -6.19 -12.49 -14.12
C VAL A 132 -6.92 -11.48 -13.26
N TRP A 133 -7.58 -11.95 -12.20
CA TRP A 133 -8.18 -11.05 -11.24
C TRP A 133 -7.10 -10.49 -10.32
N LEU A 134 -7.06 -9.17 -10.11
CA LEU A 134 -6.15 -8.54 -9.15
C LEU A 134 -6.95 -8.00 -7.98
N ARG A 135 -6.54 -8.35 -6.77
CA ARG A 135 -7.00 -7.76 -5.52
C ARG A 135 -5.87 -6.93 -4.92
N GLY A 136 -5.96 -5.62 -5.06
CA GLY A 136 -5.06 -4.67 -4.44
C GLY A 136 -5.52 -4.34 -3.02
N PHE A 137 -4.61 -4.45 -2.07
CA PHE A 137 -4.86 -4.26 -0.64
C PHE A 137 -4.50 -2.87 -0.15
N GLY A 138 -3.91 -2.03 -1.01
CA GLY A 138 -3.51 -0.67 -0.67
C GLY A 138 -2.03 -0.56 -0.33
N GLY A 139 -1.69 0.62 0.21
CA GLY A 139 -0.39 0.93 0.78
C GLY A 139 -0.51 1.05 2.29
N HIS A 140 0.45 0.47 3.00
CA HIS A 140 0.45 0.34 4.45
C HIS A 140 1.79 0.78 5.04
N LEU A 141 1.77 1.18 6.31
CA LEU A 141 2.95 1.53 7.08
C LEU A 141 3.21 0.44 8.13
N LEU A 142 4.40 -0.14 8.12
CA LEU A 142 4.92 -1.00 9.18
C LEU A 142 6.01 -0.25 9.93
N GLU A 143 5.84 -0.11 11.24
CA GLU A 143 6.82 0.50 12.13
C GLU A 143 7.38 -0.57 13.06
N LEU A 144 8.70 -0.60 13.21
CA LEU A 144 9.46 -1.56 13.98
C LEU A 144 10.28 -0.80 15.02
N SER A 145 10.29 -1.26 16.27
CA SER A 145 11.10 -0.61 17.30
C SER A 145 12.61 -0.73 17.06
N ASN A 146 13.02 -1.75 16.29
CA ASN A 146 14.41 -2.08 16.00
C ASN A 146 14.59 -2.38 14.50
N ASN A 147 15.50 -3.28 14.12
CA ASN A 147 15.86 -3.49 12.72
C ASN A 147 14.79 -4.23 11.94
N ASP A 148 14.27 -5.32 12.51
CA ASP A 148 13.42 -6.29 11.83
C ASP A 148 12.37 -6.90 12.78
N PRO A 149 11.45 -7.75 12.28
CA PRO A 149 10.44 -8.38 13.12
C PRO A 149 10.97 -9.36 14.18
N ASP A 150 12.20 -9.88 14.03
CA ASP A 150 12.80 -10.85 14.95
C ASP A 150 13.43 -10.15 16.17
N ASP A 151 13.96 -8.93 16.00
CA ASP A 151 14.66 -8.17 17.04
C ASP A 151 13.88 -6.97 17.61
N SER A 152 12.66 -6.73 17.12
CA SER A 152 11.80 -5.64 17.57
C SER A 152 10.92 -6.03 18.77
N ASN A 153 10.96 -5.22 19.83
CA ASN A 153 10.10 -5.37 21.03
C ASN A 153 8.63 -5.07 20.73
N TRP A 154 8.37 -4.21 19.75
CA TRP A 154 7.03 -3.91 19.29
C TRP A 154 7.03 -3.65 17.79
N MET A 155 5.88 -3.91 17.18
CA MET A 155 5.60 -3.55 15.80
C MET A 155 4.23 -2.90 15.71
N ARG A 156 4.10 -1.90 14.85
CA ARG A 156 2.86 -1.15 14.66
C ARG A 156 2.48 -1.10 13.19
N TRP A 157 1.20 -1.32 12.92
CA TRP A 157 0.61 -1.30 11.58
C TRP A 157 -0.29 -0.09 11.41
N ASP A 158 -0.04 0.67 10.34
CA ASP A 158 -0.74 1.91 9.97
C ASP A 158 -0.83 2.93 11.11
N GLY A 159 0.16 2.96 12.00
CA GLY A 159 0.18 3.84 13.18
C GLY A 159 -0.88 3.54 14.24
N MET A 160 -1.69 2.48 14.08
CA MET A 160 -2.87 2.22 14.91
C MET A 160 -2.82 0.88 15.66
N HIS A 161 -2.36 -0.19 15.01
CA HIS A 161 -2.47 -1.54 15.56
C HIS A 161 -1.10 -2.04 16.00
N LEU A 162 -0.92 -2.35 17.28
CA LEU A 162 0.22 -3.17 17.71
C LEU A 162 0.00 -4.59 17.18
N ILE A 163 1.00 -5.11 16.48
CA ILE A 163 0.94 -6.44 15.86
C ILE A 163 2.11 -7.30 16.32
N THR A 164 1.86 -8.60 16.39
CA THR A 164 2.88 -9.63 16.62
C THR A 164 3.50 -10.08 15.29
N GLN A 165 4.63 -10.77 15.37
CA GLN A 165 5.29 -11.35 14.19
C GLN A 165 4.38 -12.35 13.46
N SER A 166 3.62 -13.15 14.20
CA SER A 166 2.65 -14.10 13.63
C SER A 166 1.56 -13.37 12.84
N GLU A 167 1.08 -12.23 13.32
CA GLU A 167 0.10 -11.41 12.61
C GLU A 167 0.69 -10.77 11.36
N LEU A 168 1.93 -10.27 11.44
CA LEU A 168 2.64 -9.76 10.26
C LEU A 168 2.77 -10.85 9.18
N ILE A 169 3.15 -12.08 9.55
CA ILE A 169 3.21 -13.20 8.61
C ILE A 169 1.85 -13.45 7.95
N LYS A 170 0.76 -13.44 8.71
CA LYS A 170 -0.60 -13.62 8.16
C LYS A 170 -1.00 -12.48 7.22
N LEU A 171 -0.62 -11.24 7.52
CA LEU A 171 -0.82 -10.08 6.64
C LEU A 171 -0.06 -10.27 5.32
N LEU A 172 1.24 -10.59 5.38
CA LEU A 172 2.09 -10.81 4.20
C LEU A 172 1.63 -12.02 3.35
N ARG A 173 1.03 -13.02 3.98
CA ARG A 173 0.41 -14.17 3.29
C ARG A 173 -0.96 -13.88 2.71
N PHE A 174 -1.53 -12.70 2.94
CA PHE A 174 -2.92 -12.36 2.60
C PHE A 174 -3.93 -13.33 3.22
N GLU A 175 -3.68 -13.77 4.45
CA GLU A 175 -4.63 -14.55 5.26
C GLU A 175 -5.52 -13.62 6.07
N THR A 176 -4.97 -12.48 6.49
CA THR A 176 -5.63 -11.44 7.28
C THR A 176 -5.77 -10.16 6.46
N ASP A 177 -6.91 -9.48 6.62
CA ASP A 177 -7.21 -8.22 5.97
C ASP A 177 -6.48 -7.07 6.69
N PRO A 178 -5.60 -6.33 6.00
CA PRO A 178 -4.73 -5.34 6.63
C PRO A 178 -5.47 -4.10 7.16
N ASP A 179 -6.75 -3.92 6.80
CA ASP A 179 -7.56 -2.80 7.30
C ASP A 179 -8.33 -3.13 8.57
N THR A 180 -8.64 -4.41 8.76
CA THR A 180 -9.61 -4.87 9.78
C THR A 180 -9.02 -5.91 10.73
N MET A 181 -7.84 -6.44 10.41
CA MET A 181 -7.17 -7.53 11.11
C MET A 181 -8.02 -8.82 11.19
N ARG A 182 -9.04 -8.96 10.33
CA ARG A 182 -9.90 -10.15 10.25
C ARG A 182 -9.49 -11.07 9.10
N PRO A 183 -9.80 -12.38 9.16
CA PRO A 183 -9.52 -13.30 8.05
C PRO A 183 -10.14 -12.84 6.73
N ILE A 184 -9.39 -12.95 5.64
CA ILE A 184 -9.86 -12.58 4.30
C ILE A 184 -10.83 -13.63 3.77
N SER A 185 -12.04 -13.19 3.43
CA SER A 185 -12.94 -13.99 2.59
C SER A 185 -12.52 -13.88 1.12
N TRP A 186 -12.13 -15.02 0.54
CA TRP A 186 -11.84 -15.18 -0.89
C TRP A 186 -13.04 -15.62 -1.72
N ARG A 187 -14.17 -15.93 -1.05
CA ARG A 187 -15.38 -16.41 -1.70
C ARG A 187 -15.91 -15.36 -2.68
N ARG A 188 -16.45 -15.83 -3.81
CA ARG A 188 -17.31 -15.00 -4.65
C ARG A 188 -18.55 -14.65 -3.82
N HIS A 189 -18.63 -13.43 -3.29
CA HIS A 189 -19.94 -12.91 -2.89
C HIS A 189 -20.81 -12.94 -4.15
N HIS A 190 -21.95 -13.63 -4.08
CA HIS A 190 -22.90 -13.72 -5.18
C HIS A 190 -23.09 -12.32 -5.80
N LYS A 191 -23.25 -12.28 -7.13
CA LYS A 191 -23.84 -11.11 -7.79
C LYS A 191 -25.01 -10.68 -6.90
N GLU A 192 -25.09 -9.38 -6.61
CA GLU A 192 -26.30 -8.80 -6.06
C GLU A 192 -27.48 -9.47 -6.76
N LYS A 193 -28.44 -10.00 -5.99
CA LYS A 193 -29.71 -10.44 -6.59
C LYS A 193 -30.12 -9.33 -7.55
N PRO A 194 -30.51 -9.63 -8.81
CA PRO A 194 -31.04 -8.59 -9.67
C PRO A 194 -32.06 -7.81 -8.84
N MET A 195 -31.84 -6.51 -8.66
CA MET A 195 -32.82 -5.70 -7.97
C MET A 195 -34.14 -5.94 -8.72
N PRO A 196 -35.23 -6.29 -8.03
CA PRO A 196 -36.53 -6.29 -8.68
C PRO A 196 -36.67 -4.90 -9.32
N LEU A 197 -36.97 -4.88 -10.62
CA LEU A 197 -37.32 -3.64 -11.30
C LEU A 197 -38.41 -3.01 -10.45
N LEU A 198 -38.16 -1.81 -9.94
CA LEU A 198 -39.23 -1.03 -9.31
C LEU A 198 -40.37 -0.97 -10.34
N PRO A 199 -41.62 -1.29 -9.95
CA PRO A 199 -42.73 -1.09 -10.86
C PRO A 199 -42.73 0.39 -11.25
N TYR A 200 -42.67 0.67 -12.55
CA TYR A 200 -42.94 2.01 -13.05
C TYR A 200 -44.31 2.45 -12.51
N PRO A 201 -44.45 3.65 -11.95
CA PRO A 201 -45.78 4.18 -11.69
C PRO A 201 -46.51 4.25 -13.03
N ASN A 202 -47.66 3.58 -13.12
CA ASN A 202 -48.58 3.75 -14.23
C ASN A 202 -49.03 5.21 -14.21
N ILE A 203 -48.44 6.01 -15.10
CA ILE A 203 -48.95 7.34 -15.42
C ILE A 203 -50.09 7.07 -16.42
N PHE A 204 -51.32 7.10 -15.91
CA PHE A 204 -52.52 7.36 -16.71
C PHE A 204 -52.72 8.86 -16.81
#